data_AF-A0A1F4JUD9-F1
#
_entry.id   AF-A0A1F4JUD9-F1
#
_cell.length_a   1.000
_cell.length_b   1.000
_cell.length_c   1.000
_cell.angle_alpha   90.00
_cell.angle_beta   90.00
_cell.angle_gamma   90.00
#
_symmetry.space_group_name_H-M   'P 1'
#
loop_
_entity.id
_entity.type
_entity.pdbx_description
1 polymer ?
#
loop_
_entity_poly.entity_id
_entity_poly.type
_entity_poly.pdbx_seq_one_letter_code
_entity_poly.pdbx_strand_id
1 'polypeptide(L)'
;MAKLGKSLTISVQVPHILPAPVIVARSNHVATLPSRVAAIYTKSLDVKMFKIPFAFPAYEVSMTWHERTHLDPAGTWLRGFIKKVCDAI
;
A
#
# COMPACT_ATOMS: atom_id res chain seq x y z
N MET A 1 -3.89 -9.95 -13.64
CA MET A 1 -4.61 -11.24 -13.66
C MET A 1 -4.98 -11.68 -15.06
N ALA A 2 -5.69 -10.85 -15.86
CA ALA A 2 -6.02 -11.19 -17.25
C ALA A 2 -4.80 -11.55 -18.13
N LYS A 3 -3.70 -10.79 -18.00
CA LYS A 3 -2.42 -11.10 -18.69
C LYS A 3 -1.76 -12.43 -18.25
N LEU A 4 -2.17 -13.00 -17.12
CA LEU A 4 -1.68 -14.29 -16.60
C LEU A 4 -2.66 -15.43 -16.92
N GLY A 5 -3.72 -15.19 -17.69
CA GLY A 5 -4.76 -16.19 -17.98
C GLY A 5 -5.57 -16.63 -16.75
N LYS A 6 -5.49 -15.90 -15.63
CA LYS A 6 -6.20 -16.22 -14.40
C LYS A 6 -7.41 -15.30 -14.21
N SER A 7 -8.54 -15.87 -13.81
CA SER A 7 -9.71 -15.13 -13.34
C SER A 7 -9.59 -14.81 -11.85
N LEU A 8 -10.00 -13.60 -11.46
CA LEU A 8 -10.14 -13.21 -10.07
C LEU A 8 -11.64 -13.05 -9.79
N THR A 9 -12.16 -13.87 -8.87
CA THR A 9 -13.54 -13.69 -8.39
C THR A 9 -13.54 -12.57 -7.35
N ILE A 10 -14.25 -11.48 -7.65
CA ILE A 10 -14.40 -10.34 -6.74
C ILE A 10 -15.74 -10.50 -6.04
N SER A 11 -15.71 -10.85 -4.76
CA SER A 11 -16.90 -10.98 -3.91
C SER A 11 -17.25 -9.69 -3.17
N VAL A 12 -16.24 -8.87 -2.85
CA VAL A 12 -16.39 -7.61 -2.12
C VAL A 12 -15.51 -6.54 -2.76
N GLN A 13 -16.11 -5.38 -3.00
CA GLN A 13 -15.40 -4.18 -3.45
C GLN A 13 -15.56 -3.09 -2.39
N VAL A 14 -14.45 -2.47 -2.00
CA VAL A 14 -14.42 -1.37 -1.03
C VAL A 14 -13.84 -0.12 -1.69
N PRO A 15 -14.28 1.09 -1.30
CA PRO A 15 -13.80 2.34 -1.89
C PRO A 15 -12.37 2.70 -1.46
N HIS A 16 -11.92 2.17 -0.32
CA HIS A 16 -10.60 2.43 0.25
C HIS A 16 -9.97 1.12 0.73
N ILE A 17 -8.63 1.06 0.81
CA ILE A 17 -7.92 -0.18 1.14
C ILE A 17 -7.99 -0.58 2.62
N LEU A 18 -8.24 0.38 3.52
CA LEU A 18 -8.11 0.19 4.98
C LEU A 18 -9.16 -0.74 5.61
N PRO A 19 -10.40 -0.83 5.12
CA PRO A 19 -11.36 -1.82 5.60
C PRO A 19 -11.02 -3.27 5.21
N ALA A 20 -10.23 -3.49 4.14
CA ALA A 20 -9.99 -4.82 3.60
C ALA A 20 -9.36 -5.81 4.60
N PRO A 21 -8.32 -5.46 5.40
CA PRO A 21 -7.80 -6.32 6.46
C PRO A 21 -8.85 -6.74 7.50
N VAL A 22 -9.77 -5.84 7.85
CA VAL A 22 -10.83 -6.12 8.83
C VAL A 22 -11.85 -7.11 8.28
N ILE A 23 -12.18 -6.97 6.99
CA ILE A 23 -13.05 -7.93 6.29
C ILE A 23 -12.38 -9.30 6.22
N VAL A 24 -11.10 -9.34 5.81
CA VAL A 24 -10.31 -10.59 5.74
C VAL A 24 -10.23 -11.27 7.11
N ALA A 25 -10.00 -10.52 8.20
CA ALA A 25 -9.93 -11.06 9.55
C ALA A 25 -11.24 -11.73 10.05
N ARG A 26 -12.37 -11.46 9.38
CA ARG A 26 -13.70 -11.93 9.78
C ARG A 26 -14.37 -12.81 8.71
N SER A 27 -13.61 -13.26 7.71
CA SER A 27 -14.16 -14.02 6.59
C SER A 27 -13.11 -14.92 5.92
N ASN A 28 -13.52 -15.69 4.91
CA ASN A 28 -12.62 -16.52 4.12
C ASN A 28 -12.13 -15.80 2.85
N HIS A 29 -11.83 -14.51 2.95
CA HIS A 29 -11.34 -13.69 1.85
C HIS A 29 -9.83 -13.52 1.90
N VAL A 30 -9.24 -13.19 0.76
CA VAL A 30 -7.86 -12.72 0.65
C VAL A 30 -7.84 -11.36 -0.03
N ALA A 31 -6.97 -10.48 0.43
CA ALA A 31 -6.76 -9.15 -0.15
C ALA A 31 -5.28 -8.93 -0.47
N THR A 32 -5.01 -8.21 -1.56
CA THR A 32 -3.66 -7.73 -1.90
C THR A 32 -3.53 -6.28 -1.46
N LEU A 33 -2.49 -5.97 -0.69
CA LEU A 33 -2.26 -4.65 -0.09
C LEU A 33 -0.78 -4.28 -0.16
N PRO A 34 -0.42 -2.99 -0.09
CA PRO A 34 0.96 -2.58 0.14
C PRO A 34 1.51 -3.24 1.42
N SER A 35 2.71 -3.82 1.33
CA SER A 35 3.31 -4.62 2.40
C SER A 35 3.37 -3.88 3.74
N ARG A 36 3.69 -2.58 3.72
CA ARG A 36 3.73 -1.74 4.93
C ARG A 36 2.36 -1.63 5.62
N VAL A 37 1.27 -1.54 4.85
CA VAL A 37 -0.10 -1.51 5.39
C VAL A 37 -0.46 -2.87 5.98
N ALA A 38 -0.21 -3.95 5.25
CA ALA A 38 -0.50 -5.29 5.74
C ALA A 38 0.27 -5.60 7.04
N ALA A 39 1.55 -5.19 7.14
CA ALA A 39 2.38 -5.41 8.32
C ALA A 39 1.83 -4.71 9.59
N ILE A 40 1.19 -3.54 9.45
CA ILE A 40 0.53 -2.87 10.58
C ILE A 40 -0.60 -3.73 11.15
N TYR A 41 -1.43 -4.31 10.28
CA TYR A 41 -2.60 -5.07 10.71
C TYR A 41 -2.28 -6.47 11.22
N THR A 42 -1.18 -7.10 10.77
CA THR A 42 -0.74 -8.39 11.36
C THR A 42 -0.42 -8.30 12.85
N LYS A 43 -0.19 -7.09 13.39
CA LYS A 43 0.06 -6.87 14.82
C LYS A 43 -1.21 -6.79 15.67
N SER A 44 -2.37 -6.52 15.04
CA SER A 44 -3.61 -6.21 15.75
C SER A 44 -4.81 -7.06 15.32
N LEU A 45 -4.73 -7.75 14.18
CA LEU A 45 -5.76 -8.65 13.67
C LEU A 45 -5.18 -10.05 13.50
N ASP A 46 -6.03 -11.07 13.64
CA ASP A 46 -5.68 -12.46 13.31
C ASP A 46 -5.67 -12.66 11.79
N VAL A 47 -4.64 -12.11 11.14
CA VAL A 47 -4.40 -12.20 9.71
C VAL A 47 -2.94 -12.54 9.44
N LYS A 48 -2.68 -13.21 8.32
CA LYS A 48 -1.33 -13.59 7.91
C LYS A 48 -0.99 -12.96 6.56
N MET A 49 0.28 -12.56 6.43
CA MET A 49 0.84 -12.09 5.16
C MET A 49 1.52 -13.24 4.44
N PHE A 50 1.35 -13.28 3.12
CA PHE A 50 1.97 -14.25 2.24
C PHE A 50 2.59 -13.54 1.04
N LYS A 51 3.63 -14.15 0.45
CA LYS A 51 4.19 -13.64 -0.82
C LYS A 51 3.18 -13.87 -1.94
N ILE A 52 3.02 -12.86 -2.81
CA ILE A 52 2.21 -12.99 -4.02
C ILE A 52 2.83 -14.08 -4.91
N PRO A 53 2.07 -15.11 -5.36
CA PRO A 53 2.61 -16.27 -6.06
C PRO A 53 2.91 -16.02 -7.55
N PHE A 54 3.10 -14.76 -7.94
CA PHE A 54 3.41 -14.34 -9.32
C PHE A 54 4.12 -12.98 -9.29
N ALA A 55 4.75 -12.62 -10.41
CA ALA A 55 5.38 -11.32 -10.56
C ALA A 55 4.34 -10.20 -10.44
N PHE A 56 4.58 -9.30 -9.48
CA PHE A 56 3.75 -8.12 -9.24
C PHE A 56 4.62 -6.88 -9.45
N PRO A 57 4.12 -5.83 -10.11
CA PRO A 57 4.89 -4.60 -10.28
C PRO A 57 5.25 -4.01 -8.92
N ALA A 58 6.44 -3.43 -8.82
CA ALA A 58 6.84 -2.70 -7.62
C ALA A 58 5.88 -1.52 -7.38
N TYR A 59 5.56 -1.30 -6.11
CA TYR A 59 4.74 -0.16 -5.70
C TYR A 59 5.68 1.01 -5.37
N GLU A 60 5.59 2.10 -6.14
CA GLU A 60 6.39 3.30 -5.92
C GLU A 60 5.55 4.40 -5.26
N VAL A 61 6.13 5.06 -4.26
CA VAL A 61 5.52 6.22 -3.60
C VAL A 61 6.36 7.44 -3.93
N SER A 62 5.73 8.44 -4.55
CA SER A 62 6.38 9.69 -4.92
C SER A 62 5.78 10.88 -4.17
N MET A 63 6.59 11.92 -4.02
CA MET A 63 6.13 13.23 -3.55
C MET A 63 5.92 14.13 -4.77
N THR A 64 4.77 14.79 -4.86
CA THR A 64 4.44 15.71 -5.96
C THR A 64 4.13 17.09 -5.40
N TRP A 65 4.60 18.14 -6.08
CA TRP A 65 4.34 19.53 -5.75
C TRP A 65 4.27 20.37 -7.03
N HIS A 66 3.72 21.57 -6.91
CA HIS A 66 3.64 22.49 -8.04
C HIS A 66 4.99 23.19 -8.28
N GLU A 67 5.36 23.44 -9.53
CA GLU A 67 6.63 24.11 -9.89
C GLU A 67 6.83 25.44 -9.15
N ARG A 68 5.77 26.25 -9.06
CA ARG A 68 5.73 27.50 -8.27
C ARG A 68 6.25 27.38 -6.83
N THR A 69 6.09 26.23 -6.18
CA THR A 69 6.57 25.99 -4.79
C THR A 69 7.80 25.11 -4.74
N HIS A 70 8.46 24.87 -5.88
CA HIS A 70 9.65 24.02 -5.93
C HIS A 70 10.79 24.59 -5.09
N LEU A 71 11.04 25.89 -5.19
CA LEU A 71 12.11 26.59 -4.47
C LEU A 71 11.68 27.17 -3.11
N ASP A 72 10.45 26.90 -2.67
CA ASP A 72 9.99 27.32 -1.35
C ASP A 72 10.87 26.67 -0.25
N PRO A 73 11.50 27.45 0.65
CA PRO A 73 12.39 26.90 1.68
C PRO A 73 11.70 25.92 2.63
N ALA A 74 10.46 26.21 3.04
CA ALA A 74 9.71 25.34 3.95
C ALA A 74 9.36 24.01 3.27
N GLY A 75 8.88 24.06 2.02
CA GLY A 75 8.61 22.89 1.20
C GLY A 75 9.87 22.05 0.95
N THR A 76 11.00 22.69 0.67
CA THR A 76 12.29 22.00 0.45
C THR A 76 12.75 21.28 1.71
N TRP A 77 12.71 21.95 2.86
CA TRP A 77 13.02 21.33 4.15
C TRP A 77 12.11 20.13 4.44
N LEU A 78 10.79 20.29 4.28
CA LEU A 78 9.82 19.24 4.57
C LEU A 78 10.02 18.02 3.67
N ARG A 79 10.22 18.21 2.37
CA ARG A 79 10.50 17.11 1.43
C ARG A 79 11.80 16.39 1.78
N GLY A 80 12.84 17.14 2.16
CA GLY A 80 14.10 16.57 2.64
C GLY A 80 13.91 15.76 3.93
N PHE A 81 13.11 16.27 4.86
CA PHE A 81 12.80 15.58 6.11
C PHE A 81 12.00 14.29 5.88
N ILE A 82 10.93 14.34 5.08
CA ILE A 82 10.13 13.16 4.72
C ILE A 82 11.01 12.10 4.06
N LYS A 83 11.85 12.48 3.10
CA LYS A 83 12.79 11.56 2.44
C LYS A 83 13.70 10.88 3.47
N LYS A 84 14.31 11.66 4.36
CA LYS A 84 15.20 11.13 5.42
C LYS A 84 14.47 10.14 6.34
N VAL A 85 13.22 10.41 6.71
CA VAL A 85 12.42 9.49 7.54
C VAL A 85 12.09 8.22 6.77
N CYS A 86 11.72 8.32 5.50
CA CYS A 86 11.44 7.15 4.66
C CYS A 86 12.68 6.28 4.38
N ASP A 87 13.85 6.88 4.23
CA ASP A 87 15.12 6.15 4.01
C ASP A 87 15.56 5.36 5.26
N ALA A 88 15.07 5.72 6.44
CA ALA A 88 15.38 5.06 7.72
C ALA A 88 14.45 3.88 8.07
N ILE A 89 13.44 3.58 7.24
CA ILE A 89 12.39 2.57 7.48
C ILE A 89 12.42 1.47 6.41
#